data_AF-A0A1V2PRT4-F1
#
_entry.id   AF-A0A1V2PRT4-F1
#
_cell.length_a   1.000
_cell.length_b   1.000
_cell.length_c   1.000
_cell.angle_alpha   90.00
_cell.angle_beta   90.00
_cell.angle_gamma   90.00
#
_symmetry.space_group_name_H-M   'P 1'
#
loop_
_entity.id
_entity.type
_entity.pdbx_description
1 polymer ?
#
loop_
_entity_poly.entity_id
_entity_poly.type
_entity_poly.pdbx_seq_one_letter_code
_entity_poly.pdbx_strand_id
1 'polypeptide(L)'
;MTVLVACALLALPGCAGGDAGAATSSPPKAAVSSAPAATTPKSALAGLIVVPDGYGPDKRELSGAFTLQSFLGTISSVPAEDRALLLNADFSEGYQTVRISPDHKKQYTVRLFRTGSKRKAQDLRTGFWRQETFTTQYSVPGVPGVLTGRRVTPTGLPDESEAVAQAGFVAGTMLAQITVRQTGLIGSNLQPDTKLVTSLAQQQYKRLTAKAG
;
A
#
# COMPACT_ATOMS: atom_id res chain seq x y z
N MET A 1 48.17 35.61 -8.33
CA MET A 1 47.01 36.30 -8.93
C MET A 1 46.05 36.67 -7.81
N THR A 2 46.03 37.95 -7.48
CA THR A 2 45.04 38.68 -6.67
C THR A 2 43.68 38.65 -7.40
N VAL A 3 42.52 38.67 -6.74
CA VAL A 3 41.77 39.89 -6.40
C VAL A 3 40.86 39.63 -5.18
N LEU A 4 41.02 40.48 -4.16
CA LEU A 4 40.07 40.73 -3.07
C LEU A 4 38.78 41.33 -3.63
N VAL A 5 37.61 40.86 -3.17
CA VAL A 5 36.36 41.62 -3.29
C VAL A 5 36.00 42.17 -1.91
N ALA A 6 35.93 43.50 -1.87
CA ALA A 6 35.78 44.34 -0.71
C ALA A 6 34.35 44.34 -0.15
N CYS A 7 34.25 44.40 1.18
CA CYS A 7 33.08 44.91 1.88
C CYS A 7 33.05 46.44 1.79
N ALA A 8 31.87 47.03 1.54
CA ALA A 8 31.56 48.40 1.90
C ALA A 8 30.07 48.52 2.27
N LEU A 9 29.84 48.78 3.56
CA LEU A 9 28.59 49.19 4.21
C LEU A 9 28.39 50.71 4.10
N LEU A 10 27.15 51.17 3.88
CA LEU A 10 26.59 52.46 4.33
C LEU A 10 25.05 52.25 4.40
N ALA A 11 24.43 51.95 5.55
CA ALA A 11 24.07 52.81 6.70
C ALA A 11 22.80 53.68 6.49
N LEU A 12 21.84 53.48 7.41
CA LEU A 12 20.47 54.03 7.54
C LEU A 12 20.44 55.54 7.89
N PRO A 13 19.26 56.20 7.85
CA PRO A 13 18.54 56.40 9.11
C PRO A 13 17.01 56.38 9.00
N GLY A 14 16.35 55.95 10.07
CA GLY A 14 14.89 56.05 10.21
C GLY A 14 14.37 55.34 11.45
N CYS A 15 14.87 55.74 12.64
CA CYS A 15 14.29 55.36 13.93
C CYS A 15 13.45 56.54 14.43
N ALA A 16 12.17 56.31 14.70
CA ALA A 16 11.41 57.09 15.66
C ALA A 16 10.38 56.15 16.30
N GLY A 17 10.62 55.81 17.57
CA GLY A 17 9.69 55.10 18.41
C GLY A 17 8.54 55.99 18.89
N GLY A 18 7.45 55.35 19.27
CA GLY A 18 6.30 55.96 19.91
C GLY A 18 5.27 54.88 20.25
N ASP A 19 5.34 54.38 21.48
CA ASP A 19 4.39 53.45 22.08
C ASP A 19 3.09 54.20 22.43
N ALA A 20 1.93 53.72 21.96
CA ALA A 20 0.61 53.81 22.59
C ALA A 20 -0.51 53.58 21.55
N GLY A 21 -1.43 52.65 21.85
CA GLY A 21 -2.78 52.66 21.28
C GLY A 21 -3.22 51.35 20.66
N ALA A 22 -3.71 50.44 21.49
CA ALA A 22 -4.52 49.32 21.07
C ALA A 22 -5.77 49.81 20.31
N ALA A 23 -5.96 49.33 19.08
CA ALA A 23 -7.27 49.30 18.44
C ALA A 23 -7.33 48.06 17.54
N THR A 24 -8.18 47.13 17.95
CA THR A 24 -8.47 45.84 17.32
C THR A 24 -8.99 46.01 15.89
N SER A 25 -8.28 45.44 14.92
CA SER A 25 -8.87 45.07 13.62
C SER A 25 -8.54 43.60 13.35
N SER A 26 -9.53 42.74 13.58
CA SER A 26 -9.46 41.31 13.24
C SER A 26 -9.25 41.16 11.73
N PRO A 27 -8.27 40.38 11.24
CA PRO A 27 -8.24 40.01 9.84
C PRO A 27 -9.46 39.12 9.53
N PRO A 28 -10.11 39.26 8.37
CA PRO A 28 -11.24 38.41 8.01
C PRO A 28 -10.78 36.96 7.95
N LYS A 29 -11.42 36.13 8.77
CA LYS A 29 -11.27 34.68 8.80
C LYS A 29 -11.54 34.14 7.39
N ALA A 30 -10.49 33.71 6.70
CA ALA A 30 -10.62 32.96 5.46
C ALA A 30 -11.60 31.81 5.70
N ALA A 31 -12.71 31.81 4.97
CA ALA A 31 -13.65 30.71 4.95
C ALA A 31 -12.87 29.47 4.51
N VAL A 32 -12.76 28.49 5.41
CA VAL A 32 -12.19 27.19 5.08
C VAL A 32 -13.19 26.57 4.10
N SER A 33 -12.88 26.66 2.82
CA SER A 33 -13.57 25.90 1.78
C SER A 33 -13.38 24.43 2.14
N SER A 34 -14.42 23.83 2.71
CA SER A 34 -14.47 22.39 2.92
C SER A 34 -14.36 21.75 1.54
N ALA A 35 -13.16 21.26 1.21
CA ALA A 35 -12.95 20.45 0.03
C ALA A 35 -14.06 19.38 0.00
N PRO A 36 -14.81 19.25 -1.11
CA PRO A 36 -15.85 18.24 -1.19
C PRO A 36 -15.21 16.89 -0.84
N ALA A 37 -15.86 16.15 0.06
CA ALA A 37 -15.43 14.81 0.44
C ALA A 37 -15.15 14.03 -0.84
N ALA A 38 -13.90 13.60 -1.02
CA ALA A 38 -13.50 12.87 -2.21
C ALA A 38 -14.40 11.64 -2.34
N THR A 39 -15.35 11.68 -3.29
CA THR A 39 -16.20 10.55 -3.63
C THR A 39 -15.28 9.41 -3.99
N THR A 40 -15.11 8.45 -3.08
CA THR A 40 -14.24 7.31 -3.31
C THR A 40 -14.79 6.60 -4.54
N PRO A 41 -14.03 6.48 -5.64
CA PRO A 41 -14.54 5.85 -6.84
C PRO A 41 -15.03 4.45 -6.49
N LYS A 42 -16.30 4.17 -6.77
CA LYS A 42 -16.90 2.85 -6.53
C LYS A 42 -16.29 1.89 -7.56
N SER A 43 -15.14 1.30 -7.24
CA SER A 43 -14.51 0.32 -8.12
C SER A 43 -15.28 -0.99 -8.07
N ALA A 44 -15.59 -1.54 -9.25
CA ALA A 44 -16.21 -2.85 -9.39
C ALA A 44 -15.35 -3.97 -8.75
N LEU A 45 -14.03 -3.74 -8.63
CA LEU A 45 -13.11 -4.67 -7.98
C LEU A 45 -13.35 -4.81 -6.48
N ALA A 46 -13.93 -3.79 -5.82
CA ALA A 46 -14.23 -3.85 -4.39
C ALA A 46 -15.16 -5.02 -4.04
N GLY A 47 -16.17 -5.30 -4.88
CA GLY A 47 -17.11 -6.41 -4.69
C GLY A 47 -16.51 -7.79 -4.98
N LEU A 48 -15.28 -7.85 -5.48
CA LEU A 48 -14.57 -9.09 -5.79
C LEU A 48 -13.61 -9.51 -4.67
N ILE A 49 -13.32 -8.63 -3.72
CA ILE A 49 -12.45 -8.93 -2.59
C ILE A 49 -13.17 -9.82 -1.59
N VAL A 50 -12.51 -10.89 -1.17
CA VAL A 50 -12.90 -11.67 0.00
C VAL A 50 -12.33 -11.00 1.25
N VAL A 51 -13.12 -10.91 2.32
CA VAL A 51 -12.66 -10.41 3.62
C VAL A 51 -12.98 -11.48 4.67
N PRO A 52 -12.00 -11.92 5.47
CA PRO A 52 -12.27 -12.84 6.56
C PRO A 52 -13.20 -12.24 7.62
N ASP A 53 -14.05 -13.07 8.21
CA ASP A 53 -15.04 -12.63 9.20
C ASP A 53 -14.38 -12.04 10.45
N GLY A 54 -14.98 -10.97 10.99
CA GLY A 54 -14.50 -10.26 12.17
C GLY A 54 -13.32 -9.30 11.92
N TYR A 55 -12.70 -9.32 10.73
CA TYR A 55 -11.60 -8.41 10.41
C TYR A 55 -12.14 -7.01 10.08
N GLY A 56 -11.68 -6.00 10.84
CA GLY A 56 -12.07 -4.60 10.67
C GLY A 56 -11.16 -3.84 9.71
N PRO A 57 -11.57 -2.68 9.18
CA PRO A 57 -10.68 -1.80 8.41
C PRO A 57 -9.50 -1.34 9.27
N ASP A 58 -8.28 -1.45 8.74
CA ASP A 58 -7.13 -0.80 9.37
C ASP A 58 -7.11 0.68 8.98
N LYS A 59 -7.13 1.57 9.97
CA LYS A 59 -7.15 3.02 9.75
C LYS A 59 -5.76 3.59 9.43
N ARG A 60 -4.70 2.82 9.65
CA ARG A 60 -3.31 3.21 9.39
C ARG A 60 -2.91 3.01 7.94
N GLU A 61 -3.69 2.23 7.20
CA GLU A 61 -3.33 1.71 5.89
C GLU A 61 -4.42 2.01 4.87
N LEU A 62 -4.01 2.27 3.63
CA LEU A 62 -4.94 2.68 2.58
C LEU A 62 -5.73 1.48 2.05
N SER A 63 -7.06 1.58 2.09
CA SER A 63 -7.98 0.69 1.36
C SER A 63 -8.73 1.50 0.31
N GLY A 64 -8.84 0.97 -0.91
CA GLY A 64 -9.53 1.64 -1.99
C GLY A 64 -9.01 1.27 -3.37
N ALA A 65 -9.62 1.89 -4.37
CA ALA A 65 -9.17 1.80 -5.75
C ALA A 65 -7.84 2.55 -5.92
N PHE A 66 -6.98 2.05 -6.80
CA PHE A 66 -5.73 2.70 -7.15
C PHE A 66 -5.49 2.68 -8.66
N THR A 67 -4.87 3.75 -9.14
CA THR A 67 -4.31 3.86 -10.49
C THR A 67 -2.81 3.57 -10.44
N LEU A 68 -2.15 3.57 -11.60
CA LEU A 68 -0.70 3.42 -11.67
C LEU A 68 -0.01 4.46 -10.79
N GLN A 69 -0.39 5.74 -10.93
CA GLN A 69 0.26 6.82 -10.19
C GLN A 69 0.04 6.71 -8.68
N SER A 70 -1.19 6.45 -8.24
CA SER A 70 -1.45 6.34 -6.80
C SER A 70 -0.78 5.10 -6.20
N PHE A 71 -0.74 3.98 -6.92
CA PHE A 71 -0.02 2.79 -6.46
C PHE A 71 1.46 3.07 -6.25
N LEU A 72 2.13 3.67 -7.24
CA LEU A 72 3.56 3.98 -7.16
C LEU A 72 3.89 5.03 -6.09
N GLY A 73 2.97 5.97 -5.85
CA GLY A 73 3.16 7.03 -4.86
C GLY A 73 2.82 6.66 -3.43
N THR A 74 2.03 5.60 -3.21
CA THR A 74 1.46 5.32 -1.87
C THR A 74 1.53 3.86 -1.39
N ILE A 75 1.64 2.88 -2.30
CA ILE A 75 1.58 1.46 -1.95
C ILE A 75 2.89 0.73 -2.29
N SER A 76 3.52 1.10 -3.40
CA SER A 76 4.76 0.46 -3.86
C SER A 76 5.94 0.82 -2.95
N SER A 77 6.71 -0.20 -2.55
CA SER A 77 8.00 0.00 -1.88
C SER A 77 9.17 0.18 -2.85
N VAL A 78 8.98 -0.14 -4.13
CA VAL A 78 10.01 -0.09 -5.19
C VAL A 78 9.42 0.54 -6.48
N PRO A 79 9.15 1.87 -6.47
CA PRO A 79 8.31 2.48 -7.51
C PRO A 79 8.90 2.44 -8.93
N ALA A 80 10.23 2.41 -9.08
CA ALA A 80 10.86 2.37 -10.40
C ALA A 80 10.63 1.02 -11.09
N GLU A 81 10.87 -0.06 -10.36
CA GLU A 81 10.70 -1.44 -10.81
C GLU A 81 9.22 -1.76 -11.03
N ASP A 82 8.35 -1.36 -10.10
CA ASP A 82 6.91 -1.60 -10.20
C ASP A 82 6.26 -0.86 -11.37
N ARG A 83 6.75 0.35 -11.68
CA ARG A 83 6.30 1.09 -12.86
C ARG A 83 6.51 0.28 -14.13
N ALA A 84 7.71 -0.26 -14.30
CA ALA A 84 8.04 -1.04 -15.49
C ALA A 84 7.15 -2.29 -15.60
N LEU A 85 6.94 -2.99 -14.48
CA LEU A 85 6.07 -4.17 -14.45
C LEU A 85 4.62 -3.83 -14.80
N LEU A 86 4.05 -2.78 -14.20
CA LEU A 86 2.66 -2.40 -14.39
C LEU A 86 2.39 -1.87 -15.80
N LEU A 87 3.31 -1.07 -16.36
CA LEU A 87 3.22 -0.62 -17.75
C LEU A 87 3.30 -1.79 -18.72
N ASN A 88 4.26 -2.71 -18.51
CA ASN A 88 4.38 -3.91 -19.33
C ASN A 88 3.17 -4.82 -19.22
N ALA A 89 2.40 -4.76 -18.13
CA ALA A 89 1.21 -5.57 -17.92
C ALA A 89 -0.07 -4.99 -18.54
N ASP A 90 0.01 -3.81 -19.18
CA ASP A 90 -1.15 -3.03 -19.59
C ASP A 90 -2.13 -2.82 -18.42
N PHE A 91 -1.58 -2.45 -17.25
CA PHE A 91 -2.35 -2.23 -16.03
C PHE A 91 -3.35 -1.09 -16.21
N SER A 92 -4.61 -1.35 -15.85
CA SER A 92 -5.72 -0.40 -16.04
C SER A 92 -6.23 0.18 -14.72
N GLU A 93 -6.61 -0.69 -13.79
CA GLU A 93 -7.04 -0.31 -12.44
C GLU A 93 -6.70 -1.43 -11.45
N GLY A 94 -6.61 -1.05 -10.18
CA GLY A 94 -6.46 -1.99 -9.10
C GLY A 94 -7.26 -1.59 -7.87
N TYR A 95 -7.34 -2.50 -6.93
CA TYR A 95 -8.03 -2.28 -5.67
C TYR A 95 -7.30 -2.98 -4.54
N GLN A 96 -7.10 -2.27 -3.43
CA GLN A 96 -6.51 -2.80 -2.22
C GLN A 96 -7.53 -2.79 -1.09
N THR A 97 -7.55 -3.86 -0.31
CA THR A 97 -8.20 -3.91 0.99
C THR A 97 -7.17 -4.29 2.02
N VAL A 98 -7.08 -3.47 3.07
CA VAL A 98 -6.30 -3.74 4.28
C VAL A 98 -7.26 -3.88 5.45
N ARG A 99 -7.12 -4.96 6.19
CA ARG A 99 -7.90 -5.25 7.38
C ARG A 99 -7.02 -5.70 8.51
N ILE A 100 -7.51 -5.55 9.72
CA ILE A 100 -6.83 -5.96 10.93
C ILE A 100 -7.70 -6.95 11.70
N SER A 101 -7.05 -7.95 12.29
CA SER A 101 -7.72 -8.97 13.10
C SER A 101 -8.33 -8.36 14.38
N PRO A 102 -9.36 -9.01 14.98
CA PRO A 102 -9.98 -8.54 16.22
C PRO A 102 -9.01 -8.36 17.40
N ASP A 103 -7.92 -9.13 17.43
CA ASP A 103 -6.87 -9.04 18.46
C ASP A 103 -5.77 -8.01 18.11
N HIS A 104 -5.91 -7.33 16.96
CA HIS A 104 -5.00 -6.30 16.45
C HIS A 104 -3.57 -6.77 16.17
N LYS A 105 -3.33 -8.10 16.10
CA LYS A 105 -2.00 -8.67 15.87
C LYS A 105 -1.69 -8.95 14.41
N LYS A 106 -2.71 -9.19 13.59
CA LYS A 106 -2.54 -9.59 12.19
C LYS A 106 -3.17 -8.57 11.26
N GLN A 107 -2.40 -8.13 10.29
CA GLN A 107 -2.86 -7.35 9.16
C GLN A 107 -3.03 -8.28 7.95
N TYR A 108 -4.17 -8.14 7.30
CA TYR A 108 -4.54 -8.82 6.08
C TYR A 108 -4.61 -7.81 4.95
N THR A 109 -3.94 -8.09 3.85
CA THR A 109 -3.97 -7.27 2.64
C THR A 109 -4.33 -8.13 1.45
N VAL A 110 -5.35 -7.71 0.69
CA VAL A 110 -5.57 -8.20 -0.67
C VAL A 110 -5.47 -7.06 -1.67
N ARG A 111 -4.72 -7.32 -2.73
CA ARG A 111 -4.57 -6.44 -3.87
C ARG A 111 -5.01 -7.17 -5.13
N LEU A 112 -5.89 -6.52 -5.89
CA LEU A 112 -6.29 -6.96 -7.22
C LEU A 112 -5.70 -5.99 -8.24
N PHE A 113 -5.15 -6.53 -9.32
CA PHE A 113 -4.64 -5.78 -10.45
C PHE A 113 -5.31 -6.27 -11.73
N ARG A 114 -5.96 -5.37 -12.47
CA ARG A 114 -6.51 -5.67 -13.80
C ARG A 114 -5.48 -5.37 -14.88
N THR A 115 -5.18 -6.37 -15.70
CA THR A 115 -4.19 -6.31 -16.78
C THR A 115 -4.87 -6.47 -18.15
N GLY A 116 -4.12 -6.21 -19.24
CA GLY A 116 -4.66 -6.34 -20.60
C GLY A 116 -4.95 -7.77 -21.03
N SER A 117 -4.27 -8.77 -20.44
CA SER A 117 -4.51 -10.19 -20.74
C SER A 117 -4.07 -11.11 -19.61
N LYS A 118 -4.44 -12.40 -19.70
CA LYS A 118 -3.98 -13.45 -18.77
C LYS A 118 -2.46 -13.60 -18.76
N ARG A 119 -1.81 -13.55 -19.93
CA ARG A 119 -0.34 -13.63 -20.03
C ARG A 119 0.30 -12.45 -19.30
N LYS A 120 -0.21 -11.24 -19.53
CA LYS A 120 0.25 -10.04 -18.83
C LYS A 120 0.08 -10.12 -17.31
N ALA A 121 -1.03 -10.69 -16.82
CA ALA A 121 -1.21 -10.96 -15.39
C ALA A 121 -0.18 -11.97 -14.83
N GLN A 122 0.17 -13.01 -15.61
CA GLN A 122 1.18 -13.99 -15.22
C GLN A 122 2.58 -13.38 -15.18
N ASP A 123 2.91 -12.54 -16.17
CA ASP A 123 4.17 -11.81 -16.22
C ASP A 123 4.27 -10.83 -15.04
N LEU A 124 3.21 -10.05 -14.76
CA LEU A 124 3.13 -9.15 -13.62
C LEU A 124 3.31 -9.89 -12.29
N ARG A 125 2.61 -11.01 -12.11
CA ARG A 125 2.74 -11.85 -10.91
C ARG A 125 4.18 -12.29 -10.70
N THR A 126 4.82 -12.77 -11.77
CA THR A 126 6.20 -13.26 -11.72
C THR A 126 7.18 -12.13 -11.46
N GLY A 127 6.94 -10.95 -12.04
CA GLY A 127 7.71 -9.73 -11.81
C GLY A 127 7.71 -9.33 -10.34
N PHE A 128 6.52 -9.17 -9.74
CA PHE A 128 6.42 -8.86 -8.31
C PHE A 128 7.04 -9.95 -7.44
N TRP A 129 6.82 -11.23 -7.79
CA TRP A 129 7.38 -12.34 -7.02
C TRP A 129 8.91 -12.33 -6.96
N ARG A 130 9.57 -11.87 -8.02
CA ARG A 130 11.04 -11.82 -8.11
C ARG A 130 11.65 -10.66 -7.33
N GLN A 131 10.86 -9.66 -6.96
CA GLN A 131 11.31 -8.54 -6.13
C GLN A 131 11.32 -8.90 -4.63
N GLU A 132 10.65 -9.99 -4.24
CA GLU A 132 10.54 -10.43 -2.85
C GLU A 132 11.45 -11.62 -2.54
N THR A 133 11.91 -11.70 -1.29
CA THR A 133 12.70 -12.84 -0.79
C THR A 133 11.88 -13.64 0.20
N PHE A 134 11.64 -14.92 -0.08
CA PHE A 134 10.91 -15.84 0.80
C PHE A 134 11.85 -16.93 1.31
N THR A 135 11.69 -17.33 2.58
CA THR A 135 12.52 -18.39 3.19
C THR A 135 11.97 -19.78 2.91
N THR A 136 10.65 -19.91 2.72
CA THR A 136 10.02 -21.21 2.46
C THR A 136 8.74 -21.04 1.67
N GLN A 137 8.43 -22.01 0.81
CA GLN A 137 7.17 -22.08 0.05
C GLN A 137 6.17 -23.02 0.76
N TYR A 138 4.89 -22.92 0.43
CA TYR A 138 3.84 -23.81 0.97
C TYR A 138 2.74 -24.08 -0.07
N SER A 139 1.92 -25.10 0.12
CA SER A 139 0.89 -25.45 -0.85
C SER A 139 -0.43 -24.72 -0.61
N VAL A 140 -1.10 -24.33 -1.70
CA VAL A 140 -2.49 -23.84 -1.71
C VAL A 140 -3.29 -24.72 -2.69
N PRO A 141 -3.91 -25.81 -2.20
CA PRO A 141 -4.66 -26.73 -3.05
C PRO A 141 -5.81 -26.02 -3.76
N GLY A 142 -6.10 -26.40 -5.00
CA GLY A 142 -7.24 -25.88 -5.76
C GLY A 142 -7.05 -24.48 -6.37
N VAL A 143 -5.85 -23.88 -6.27
CA VAL A 143 -5.52 -22.60 -6.91
C VAL A 143 -4.38 -22.81 -7.93
N PRO A 144 -4.69 -22.90 -9.24
CA PRO A 144 -3.71 -23.21 -10.27
C PRO A 144 -2.58 -22.18 -10.38
N GLY A 145 -1.35 -22.67 -10.41
CA GLY A 145 -0.15 -21.86 -10.65
C GLY A 145 0.13 -20.80 -9.59
N VAL A 146 -0.47 -20.89 -8.40
CA VAL A 146 -0.22 -19.99 -7.28
C VAL A 146 1.26 -19.97 -6.89
N LEU A 147 1.79 -18.77 -6.62
CA LEU A 147 3.10 -18.58 -6.02
C LEU A 147 2.89 -18.29 -4.54
N THR A 148 3.65 -18.95 -3.68
CA THR A 148 3.48 -18.89 -2.23
C THR A 148 4.82 -18.77 -1.54
N GLY A 149 4.81 -18.06 -0.43
CA GLY A 149 6.04 -17.74 0.26
C GLY A 149 5.75 -17.27 1.67
N ARG A 150 6.62 -17.65 2.58
CA ARG A 150 6.62 -17.14 3.95
C ARG A 150 8.01 -16.70 4.34
N ARG A 151 8.08 -15.77 5.29
CA ARG A 151 9.34 -15.28 5.88
C ARG A 151 9.10 -14.72 7.27
N VAL A 152 10.16 -14.68 8.05
CA VAL A 152 10.25 -13.84 9.25
C VAL A 152 11.44 -12.92 9.04
N THR A 153 11.24 -11.61 9.18
CA THR A 153 12.28 -10.60 8.94
C THR A 153 12.15 -9.47 9.96
N PRO A 154 13.24 -8.81 10.37
CA PRO A 154 13.17 -7.55 11.11
C PRO A 154 12.39 -6.50 10.32
N THR A 155 11.59 -5.66 11.00
CA THR A 155 10.81 -4.58 10.35
C THR A 155 11.60 -3.29 10.10
N GLY A 156 12.82 -3.22 10.65
CA GLY A 156 13.67 -2.02 10.62
C GLY A 156 13.51 -1.14 11.86
N LEU A 157 12.50 -1.39 12.70
CA LEU A 157 12.39 -0.80 14.04
C LEU A 157 13.26 -1.58 15.05
N PRO A 158 13.79 -0.91 16.10
CA PRO A 158 14.47 -1.60 17.18
C PRO A 158 13.57 -2.66 17.80
N ASP A 159 14.10 -3.86 17.96
CA ASP A 159 13.44 -4.97 18.65
C ASP A 159 12.11 -5.45 18.05
N GLU A 160 11.83 -5.17 16.76
CA GLU A 160 10.62 -5.65 16.07
C GLU A 160 10.93 -6.54 14.86
N SER A 161 10.18 -7.64 14.77
CA SER A 161 10.15 -8.57 13.64
C SER A 161 8.74 -8.71 13.10
N GLU A 162 8.65 -9.11 11.84
CA GLU A 162 7.41 -9.49 11.21
C GLU A 162 7.46 -10.91 10.66
N ALA A 163 6.36 -11.63 10.86
CA ALA A 163 6.05 -12.85 10.15
C ALA A 163 5.09 -12.52 8.99
N VAL A 164 5.50 -12.89 7.78
CA VAL A 164 4.73 -12.64 6.55
C VAL A 164 4.45 -13.97 5.86
N ALA A 165 3.19 -14.21 5.53
CA ALA A 165 2.77 -15.25 4.60
C ALA A 165 2.06 -14.59 3.42
N GLN A 166 2.36 -15.05 2.20
CA GLN A 166 1.82 -14.47 0.97
C GLN A 166 1.45 -15.54 -0.05
N ALA A 167 0.43 -15.25 -0.83
CA ALA A 167 0.04 -16.00 -2.01
C ALA A 167 -0.29 -15.05 -3.16
N GLY A 168 0.18 -15.38 -4.37
CA GLY A 168 -0.11 -14.65 -5.60
C GLY A 168 -0.62 -15.58 -6.69
N PHE A 169 -1.74 -15.27 -7.32
CA PHE A 169 -2.30 -16.09 -8.40
C PHE A 169 -3.02 -15.25 -9.45
N VAL A 170 -3.31 -15.87 -10.61
CA VAL A 170 -3.99 -15.23 -11.74
C VAL A 170 -5.33 -15.90 -11.99
N ALA A 171 -6.38 -15.09 -12.16
CA ALA A 171 -7.71 -15.51 -12.60
C ALA A 171 -8.15 -14.63 -13.78
N GLY A 172 -8.21 -15.19 -14.99
CA GLY A 172 -8.49 -14.42 -16.20
C GLY A 172 -7.42 -13.35 -16.45
N THR A 173 -7.84 -12.09 -16.55
CA THR A 173 -6.98 -10.89 -16.71
C THR A 173 -6.66 -10.21 -15.38
N MET A 174 -6.82 -10.92 -14.26
CA MET A 174 -6.63 -10.35 -12.94
C MET A 174 -5.55 -11.09 -12.17
N LEU A 175 -4.63 -10.32 -11.60
CA LEU A 175 -3.69 -10.78 -10.59
C LEU A 175 -4.26 -10.47 -9.20
N ALA A 176 -4.30 -11.49 -8.34
CA ALA A 176 -4.57 -11.34 -6.92
C ALA A 176 -3.30 -11.59 -6.11
N GLN A 177 -2.97 -10.66 -5.22
CA GLN A 177 -1.95 -10.82 -4.19
C GLN A 177 -2.60 -10.78 -2.82
N ILE A 178 -2.29 -11.76 -1.99
CA ILE A 178 -2.81 -11.89 -0.63
C ILE A 178 -1.62 -11.96 0.30
N THR A 179 -1.60 -11.09 1.32
CA THR A 179 -0.55 -11.04 2.33
C THR A 179 -1.19 -11.04 3.71
N VAL A 180 -0.71 -11.89 4.60
CA VAL A 180 -0.97 -11.80 6.04
C VAL A 180 0.34 -11.48 6.73
N ARG A 181 0.35 -10.40 7.50
CA ARG A 181 1.48 -9.91 8.28
C ARG A 181 1.14 -9.93 9.75
N GLN A 182 2.07 -10.38 10.58
CA GLN A 182 2.00 -10.27 12.03
C GLN A 182 3.29 -9.64 12.52
N THR A 183 3.19 -8.54 13.28
CA THR A 183 4.35 -7.91 13.92
C THR A 183 4.46 -8.34 15.37
N GLY A 184 5.67 -8.31 15.91
CA GLY A 184 5.95 -8.61 17.31
C GLY A 184 7.43 -8.42 17.63
N LEU A 185 7.79 -8.61 18.91
CA LEU A 185 9.16 -8.40 19.35
C LEU A 185 10.14 -9.39 18.70
N ILE A 186 11.39 -8.98 18.48
CA ILE A 186 12.47 -9.89 18.08
C ILE A 186 12.61 -11.01 19.12
N GLY A 187 12.77 -12.24 18.65
CA GLY A 187 12.87 -13.44 19.51
C GLY A 187 11.51 -13.97 20.00
N SER A 188 10.40 -13.25 19.76
CA SER A 188 9.08 -13.84 19.94
C SER A 188 8.83 -14.95 18.91
N ASN A 189 8.05 -15.97 19.27
CA ASN A 189 7.73 -17.09 18.39
C ASN A 189 6.70 -16.70 17.31
N LEU A 190 7.08 -15.75 16.46
CA LEU A 190 6.29 -15.31 15.31
C LEU A 190 6.24 -16.42 14.27
N GLN A 191 5.02 -16.80 13.89
CA GLN A 191 4.79 -17.83 12.89
C GLN A 191 3.95 -17.26 11.75
N PRO A 192 4.45 -17.28 10.50
CA PRO A 192 3.66 -16.88 9.35
C PRO A 192 2.39 -17.71 9.22
N ASP A 193 1.24 -17.05 9.13
CA ASP A 193 -0.07 -17.71 9.09
C ASP A 193 -0.41 -18.23 7.69
N THR A 194 0.24 -19.32 7.30
CA THR A 194 0.01 -19.96 5.99
C THR A 194 -1.38 -20.56 5.88
N LYS A 195 -1.99 -21.01 6.99
CA LYS A 195 -3.34 -21.58 6.98
C LYS A 195 -4.38 -20.53 6.59
N LEU A 196 -4.29 -19.35 7.19
CA LEU A 196 -5.18 -18.24 6.85
C LEU A 196 -5.00 -17.83 5.39
N VAL A 197 -3.76 -17.61 4.93
CA VAL A 197 -3.51 -17.24 3.53
C VAL A 197 -4.00 -18.31 2.55
N THR A 198 -3.80 -19.60 2.86
CA THR A 198 -4.33 -20.70 2.02
C THR A 198 -5.84 -20.64 1.90
N SER A 199 -6.56 -20.48 3.01
CA SER A 199 -8.02 -20.40 3.00
C SER A 199 -8.52 -19.19 2.19
N LEU A 200 -7.86 -18.04 2.35
CA LEU A 200 -8.22 -16.81 1.67
C LEU A 200 -7.90 -16.88 0.18
N ALA A 201 -6.78 -17.48 -0.21
CA ALA A 201 -6.45 -17.71 -1.61
C ALA A 201 -7.46 -18.62 -2.29
N GLN A 202 -7.92 -19.67 -1.63
CA GLN A 202 -8.96 -20.55 -2.16
C GLN A 202 -10.30 -19.82 -2.34
N GLN A 203 -10.73 -19.07 -1.32
CA GLN A 203 -11.97 -18.30 -1.38
C GLN A 203 -11.90 -17.20 -2.44
N GLN A 204 -10.79 -16.45 -2.48
CA GLN A 204 -10.56 -15.39 -3.45
C GLN A 204 -10.52 -15.96 -4.87
N TYR A 205 -9.85 -17.08 -5.10
CA TYR A 205 -9.82 -17.74 -6.41
C TYR A 205 -11.22 -18.15 -6.85
N LYS A 206 -12.01 -18.78 -5.95
CA LYS A 206 -13.41 -19.11 -6.23
C LYS A 206 -14.23 -17.87 -6.57
N ARG A 207 -14.06 -16.77 -5.82
CA ARG A 207 -14.77 -15.50 -6.07
C ARG A 207 -14.44 -14.90 -7.44
N LEU A 208 -13.17 -14.97 -7.86
CA LEU A 208 -12.73 -14.42 -9.15
C LEU A 208 -13.08 -15.31 -10.36
N THR A 209 -13.37 -16.59 -10.12
CA THR A 209 -13.67 -17.57 -11.18
C THR A 209 -15.12 -17.99 -11.23
N ALA A 210 -15.92 -17.66 -10.21
CA ALA A 210 -17.36 -17.73 -10.28
C ALA A 210 -17.82 -16.89 -11.49
N LYS A 211 -18.44 -17.54 -12.48
CA LYS A 211 -19.04 -16.84 -13.63
C LYS A 211 -19.92 -15.72 -13.05
N ALA A 212 -19.74 -14.50 -13.55
CA ALA A 212 -20.74 -13.46 -13.37
C ALA A 212 -22.05 -14.04 -13.91
N GLY A 213 -22.95 -14.42 -13.02
CA GLY A 213 -24.30 -14.86 -13.37
C GLY A 213 -25.08 -13.71 -13.98
#